data_AF-A0A2V7T119-F1
#
_entry.id   AF-A0A2V7T119-F1
#
_cell.length_a   1.000
_cell.length_b   1.000
_cell.length_c   1.000
_cell.angle_alpha   90.00
_cell.angle_beta   90.00
_cell.angle_gamma   90.00
#
_symmetry.space_group_name_H-M   'P 1'
#
loop_
_entity.id
_entity.type
_entity.pdbx_description
1 polymer ?
#
loop_
_entity_poly.entity_id
_entity_poly.type
_entity_poly.pdbx_seq_one_letter_code
_entity_poly.pdbx_strand_id
1 'polypeptide(L)'
;MSAGLVEWLSHVPLSVLYLLMAAFAAVENVFPPVPADTVVALGSWLAARGQGSAFWAIFATWVGNVAGAGAMYVVGRRHGTAWMHRRGGMAPSPSC
;
A
#
# COMPACT_ATOMS: atom_id res chain seq x y z
N MET A 1 17.11 -23.54 -14.17
CA MET A 1 17.06 -22.07 -14.26
C MET A 1 16.45 -21.43 -12.99
N SER A 2 16.61 -22.04 -11.80
CA SER A 2 15.99 -21.56 -10.54
C SER A 2 17.01 -21.14 -9.47
N ALA A 3 18.28 -21.58 -9.56
CA ALA A 3 19.29 -21.26 -8.56
C ALA A 3 19.69 -19.77 -8.55
N GLY A 4 19.86 -19.14 -9.72
CA GLY A 4 20.35 -17.75 -9.80
C GLY A 4 19.40 -16.71 -9.19
N LEU A 5 18.08 -16.90 -9.34
CA LEU A 5 17.09 -15.99 -8.76
C LEU A 5 17.07 -16.10 -7.24
N VAL A 6 17.14 -17.32 -6.71
CA VAL A 6 17.11 -17.62 -5.27
C VAL A 6 18.39 -17.11 -4.59
N GLU A 7 19.55 -17.24 -5.26
CA GLU A 7 20.87 -16.74 -4.84
C GLU A 7 20.93 -15.21 -4.80
N TRP A 8 20.37 -14.55 -5.83
CA TRP A 8 20.27 -13.09 -5.85
C TRP A 8 19.36 -12.59 -4.73
N LEU A 9 18.23 -13.28 -4.52
CA LEU A 9 17.28 -12.99 -3.45
C LEU A 9 17.83 -13.25 -2.04
N SER A 10 18.81 -14.14 -1.85
CA SER A 10 19.48 -14.34 -0.54
C SER A 10 20.50 -13.26 -0.21
N HIS A 11 20.91 -12.44 -1.17
CA HIS A 11 21.75 -11.26 -0.93
C HIS A 11 20.94 -9.99 -0.61
N VAL A 12 19.61 -10.03 -0.78
CA VAL A 12 18.74 -8.89 -0.48
C VAL A 12 18.53 -8.81 1.04
N PRO A 13 18.85 -7.68 1.68
CA PRO A 13 18.66 -7.52 3.12
C PRO A 13 17.16 -7.51 3.47
N LEU A 14 16.83 -8.12 4.61
CA LEU A 14 15.45 -8.22 5.11
C LEU A 14 14.73 -6.87 5.20
N SER A 15 15.46 -5.80 5.54
CA SER A 15 14.93 -4.45 5.62
C SER A 15 14.38 -3.94 4.29
N VAL A 16 15.03 -4.26 3.18
CA VAL A 16 14.59 -3.87 1.83
C VAL A 16 13.31 -4.62 1.45
N LEU A 17 13.22 -5.89 1.83
CA LEU A 17 12.00 -6.69 1.60
C LEU A 17 10.81 -6.14 2.39
N TYR A 18 11.01 -5.76 3.64
CA TYR A 18 9.97 -5.11 4.44
C TYR A 18 9.57 -3.73 3.89
N LEU A 19 10.54 -2.93 3.41
CA LEU A 19 10.27 -1.64 2.77
C LEU A 19 9.47 -1.81 1.46
N LEU A 20 9.81 -2.80 0.65
CA LEU A 20 9.06 -3.10 -0.58
C LEU A 20 7.62 -3.52 -0.26
N MET A 21 7.42 -4.40 0.72
CA MET A 21 6.06 -4.76 1.19
C MET A 21 5.26 -3.52 1.63
N ALA A 22 5.87 -2.65 2.45
CA ALA A 22 5.22 -1.42 2.91
C ALA A 22 4.89 -0.47 1.75
N ALA A 23 5.78 -0.34 0.76
CA ALA A 23 5.57 0.49 -0.41
C ALA A 23 4.42 -0.03 -1.29
N PHE A 24 4.34 -1.34 -1.53
CA PHE A 24 3.24 -1.93 -2.29
C PHE A 24 1.89 -1.74 -1.59
N ALA A 25 1.83 -1.94 -0.27
CA ALA A 25 0.63 -1.66 0.51
C ALA A 25 0.23 -0.18 0.46
N ALA A 26 1.19 0.75 0.42
CA ALA A 26 0.87 2.16 0.25
C ALA A 26 0.32 2.47 -1.15
N VAL A 27 0.86 1.84 -2.20
CA VAL A 27 0.47 2.06 -3.60
C VAL A 27 -0.92 1.50 -3.92
N GLU A 28 -1.33 0.40 -3.29
CA GLU A 28 -2.66 -0.20 -3.48
C GLU A 28 -3.81 0.78 -3.13
N ASN A 29 -3.55 1.74 -2.23
CA ASN A 29 -4.51 2.80 -1.87
C ASN A 29 -4.72 3.84 -2.98
N VAL A 30 -3.76 4.01 -3.90
CA VAL A 30 -3.82 5.00 -4.99
C VAL A 30 -4.40 4.38 -6.25
N PHE A 31 -4.06 3.12 -6.51
CA PHE A 31 -4.58 2.35 -7.62
C PHE A 31 -5.19 1.05 -7.08
N PRO A 32 -6.54 0.96 -7.00
CA PRO A 32 -7.19 -0.31 -6.67
C PRO A 32 -6.80 -1.51 -7.57
N PRO A 33 -6.24 -1.38 -8.79
CA PRO A 33 -5.81 -2.57 -9.56
C PRO A 33 -4.53 -3.27 -9.09
N VAL A 34 -3.78 -2.79 -8.08
CA VAL A 34 -2.53 -3.48 -7.66
C VAL A 34 -2.87 -4.64 -6.71
N PRO A 35 -2.56 -5.91 -7.07
CA PRO A 35 -3.05 -7.06 -6.32
C PRO A 35 -2.23 -7.28 -5.04
N ALA A 36 -2.88 -7.11 -3.90
CA ALA A 36 -2.39 -7.45 -2.56
C ALA A 36 -1.79 -8.88 -2.48
N ASP A 37 -2.21 -9.76 -3.38
CA ASP A 37 -1.69 -11.12 -3.55
C ASP A 37 -0.18 -11.18 -3.76
N THR A 38 0.42 -10.18 -4.42
CA THR A 38 1.88 -10.13 -4.65
C THR A 38 2.65 -9.84 -3.37
N VAL A 39 2.12 -8.98 -2.50
CA VAL A 39 2.69 -8.65 -1.18
C VAL A 39 2.59 -9.86 -0.25
N VAL A 40 1.45 -10.55 -0.27
CA VAL A 40 1.23 -11.78 0.50
C VAL A 40 2.12 -12.91 0.01
N ALA A 41 2.32 -13.06 -1.30
CA ALA A 41 3.24 -14.04 -1.87
C ALA A 41 4.71 -13.77 -1.48
N LEU A 42 5.15 -12.51 -1.51
CA LEU A 42 6.48 -12.09 -1.05
C LEU A 42 6.64 -12.30 0.47
N GLY A 43 5.64 -11.95 1.27
CA GLY A 43 5.65 -12.13 2.72
C GLY A 43 5.67 -13.61 3.12
N SER A 44 4.89 -14.46 2.44
CA SER A 44 4.88 -15.91 2.69
C SER A 44 6.20 -16.58 2.29
N TRP A 45 6.82 -16.15 1.18
CA TRP A 45 8.16 -16.60 0.80
C TRP A 45 9.24 -16.17 1.80
N LEU A 46 9.16 -14.95 2.34
CA LEU A 46 10.10 -14.46 3.36
C LEU A 46 9.95 -15.20 4.69
N ALA A 47 8.72 -15.52 5.09
CA ALA A 47 8.42 -16.32 6.27
C ALA A 47 8.91 -17.77 6.12
N ALA A 48 8.77 -18.36 4.92
CA ALA A 48 9.25 -19.70 4.62
C ALA A 48 10.80 -19.83 4.66
N ARG A 49 11.54 -18.72 4.52
CA ARG A 49 13.00 -18.69 4.66
C ARG A 49 13.50 -18.76 6.11
N GLY A 50 12.61 -18.78 7.11
CA GLY A 50 12.97 -18.96 8.53
C GLY A 50 13.67 -17.75 9.18
N GLN A 51 13.97 -16.69 8.43
CA GLN A 51 14.59 -15.46 8.92
C GLN A 51 13.59 -14.29 9.03
N GLY A 52 12.44 -14.37 8.34
CA GLY A 52 11.39 -13.35 8.38
C GLY A 52 10.44 -13.56 9.55
N SER A 53 10.38 -12.60 10.49
CA SER A 53 9.35 -12.61 11.54
C SER A 53 8.01 -12.18 10.97
N ALA A 54 6.96 -12.99 11.18
CA ALA A 54 5.58 -12.65 10.82
C ALA A 54 5.14 -11.32 11.44
N PHE A 55 5.62 -11.03 12.65
CA PHE A 55 5.36 -9.76 13.33
C PHE A 55 5.84 -8.55 12.50
N TRP A 56 7.07 -8.60 11.97
CA TRP A 56 7.64 -7.52 11.17
C TRP A 56 6.95 -7.37 9.81
N ALA A 57 6.51 -8.47 9.21
CA ALA A 57 5.73 -8.44 7.98
C ALA A 57 4.36 -7.76 8.19
N ILE A 58 3.63 -8.16 9.24
CA ILE A 58 2.34 -7.55 9.61
C ILE A 58 2.52 -6.06 9.93
N PHE A 59 3.54 -5.73 10.71
CA PHE A 59 3.83 -4.35 11.08
C PHE A 59 4.15 -3.48 9.86
N ALA A 60 5.00 -3.95 8.95
CA ALA A 60 5.35 -3.24 7.72
C ALA A 60 4.12 -2.99 6.82
N THR A 61 3.28 -4.02 6.63
CA THR A 61 2.04 -3.90 5.86
C THR A 61 1.07 -2.91 6.52
N TRP A 62 0.89 -2.99 7.84
CA TRP A 62 0.00 -2.09 8.58
C TRP A 62 0.44 -0.63 8.46
N VAL A 63 1.73 -0.34 8.67
CA VAL A 63 2.29 1.01 8.53
C VAL A 63 2.15 1.51 7.09
N GLY A 64 2.48 0.67 6.10
CA GLY A 64 2.33 1.02 4.68
C GLY A 64 0.89 1.40 4.32
N ASN A 65 -0.09 0.63 4.81
CA ASN A 65 -1.50 0.88 4.52
C ASN A 65 -2.03 2.13 5.22
N VAL A 66 -1.70 2.34 6.50
CA VAL A 66 -2.11 3.55 7.23
C VAL A 66 -1.51 4.80 6.57
N ALA A 67 -0.23 4.74 6.18
CA ALA A 67 0.43 5.84 5.49
C ALA A 67 -0.17 6.11 4.10
N GLY A 68 -0.44 5.06 3.31
CA GLY A 68 -1.06 5.17 1.99
C GLY A 68 -2.47 5.76 2.05
N ALA A 69 -3.32 5.24 2.93
CA ALA A 69 -4.66 5.77 3.16
C ALA A 69 -4.64 7.22 3.66
N GLY A 70 -3.74 7.54 4.59
CA GLY A 70 -3.55 8.91 5.09
C GLY A 70 -3.13 9.88 3.99
N ALA A 71 -2.17 9.50 3.14
CA ALA A 71 -1.73 10.31 2.01
C ALA A 71 -2.87 10.55 1.02
N MET A 72 -3.61 9.50 0.65
CA MET A 72 -4.74 9.63 -0.29
C MET A 72 -5.88 10.48 0.29
N TYR A 73 -6.13 10.37 1.60
CA TYR A 73 -7.07 11.22 2.29
C TYR A 73 -6.68 12.70 2.28
N VAL A 74 -5.39 13.03 2.47
CA VAL A 74 -4.91 14.43 2.35
C VAL A 74 -5.06 14.94 0.92
N VAL A 75 -4.73 14.13 -0.07
CA VAL A 75 -4.91 14.48 -1.50
C VAL A 75 -6.38 14.74 -1.81
N GLY A 76 -7.28 13.84 -1.38
CA GLY A 76 -8.72 13.96 -1.53
C GLY A 76 -9.30 15.15 -0.76
N ARG A 77 -8.82 15.45 0.45
CA ARG A 77 -9.27 16.61 1.22
C ARG A 77 -8.87 17.94 0.55
N ARG A 78 -7.69 18.02 -0.07
CA ARG A 78 -7.20 19.23 -0.74
C ARG A 78 -7.83 19.47 -2.11
N HIS A 79 -8.07 18.41 -2.89
CA HIS A 79 -8.61 18.52 -4.25
C HIS A 79 -10.12 18.25 -4.33
N GLY A 80 -10.68 17.54 -3.36
CA GLY A 80 -12.09 17.14 -3.31
C GLY A 80 -13.04 18.30 -3.03
N THR A 81 -12.66 19.30 -2.24
CA THR A 81 -13.48 20.51 -2.03
C THR A 81 -13.62 21.31 -3.33
N ALA A 82 -12.52 21.52 -4.06
CA ALA A 82 -12.52 22.18 -5.36
C ALA A 82 -13.27 21.40 -6.44
N TRP A 83 -13.31 20.06 -6.35
CA TRP A 83 -14.04 19.19 -7.28
C TRP A 83 -15.54 19.09 -6.94
N MET A 84 -15.90 18.98 -5.65
CA MET A 84 -17.30 18.97 -5.19
C MET A 84 -18.01 20.27 -5.50
N HIS A 85 -17.36 21.44 -5.40
CA HIS A 85 -17.98 22.70 -5.80
C HIS A 85 -18.29 22.79 -7.31
N ARG A 86 -17.61 22.01 -8.17
CA ARG A 86 -17.89 21.98 -9.62
C ARG A 86 -19.02 21.03 -10.02
N ARG A 87 -19.40 20.07 -9.15
CA ARG A 87 -20.45 19.07 -9.44
C ARG A 87 -21.64 19.13 -8.49
N GLY A 88 -21.47 19.74 -7.31
CA GLY A 88 -22.54 20.01 -6.35
C GLY A 88 -23.32 21.23 -6.77
N GLY A 89 -24.17 21.08 -7.78
CA GLY A 89 -25.32 21.96 -7.99
C GLY A 89 -26.33 21.77 -6.85
N MET A 90 -25.96 22.17 -5.63
CA MET A 90 -26.92 22.33 -4.54
C MET A 90 -27.60 23.67 -4.79
N ALA A 91 -28.67 23.68 -5.58
CA ALA A 91 -29.55 24.83 -5.64
C ALA A 91 -30.06 25.10 -4.21
N PRO A 92 -29.94 26.32 -3.68
CA PRO A 92 -30.58 26.65 -2.41
C PRO A 92 -32.09 26.42 -2.58
N SER A 93 -32.67 25.62 -1.68
CA SER A 93 -34.12 25.50 -1.54
C SER A 93 -34.68 26.89 -1.27
N PRO A 94 -35.58 27.43 -2.11
CA PRO A 94 -36.28 28.65 -1.76
C PRO A 94 -37.28 28.30 -0.67
N SER A 95 -36.96 28.68 0.57
CA SER A 95 -37.93 28.83 1.64
C SER A 95 -38.83 30.02 1.29
N CYS A 96 -40.08 29.74 0.94
CA CYS A 96 -41.23 30.64 1.10
C CYS A 96 -42.25 29.90 1.96
#